data_AF-A0A9E1IAD4-F1
#
_entry.id   AF-A0A9E1IAD4-F1
#
_cell.length_a   1.000
_cell.length_b   1.000
_cell.length_c   1.000
_cell.angle_alpha   90.00
_cell.angle_beta   90.00
_cell.angle_gamma   90.00
#
_symmetry.space_group_name_H-M   'P 1'
#
loop_
_entity.id
_entity.type
_entity.pdbx_description
1 polymer ?
#
loop_
_entity_poly.entity_id
_entity_poly.type
_entity_poly.pdbx_seq_one_letter_code
_entity_poly.pdbx_strand_id
1 'polypeptide(L)'
;MSTKNLIFLSLIAGFILLGINALVESKPQPKSERIYNAIKPYIPYRLDKTLTGYAIISTKTQAKEKPPASQLWKRLDQLEQIWGEQHLKIENNVLIVLDDHNQTIATIPIKAMTERQWLISFFGLSAQ
;
A
#
# COMPACT_ATOMS: atom_id res chain seq x y z
N MET A 1 35.06 -27.69 17.18
CA MET A 1 33.59 -27.51 17.23
C MET A 1 32.95 -28.85 16.87
N SER A 2 32.01 -29.38 17.67
CA SER A 2 31.41 -30.70 17.40
C SER A 2 30.42 -30.64 16.23
N THR A 3 30.29 -31.72 15.45
CA THR A 3 29.35 -31.84 14.33
C THR A 3 27.91 -31.51 14.74
N LYS A 4 27.51 -31.86 15.98
CA LYS A 4 26.19 -31.51 16.53
C LYS A 4 26.00 -30.00 16.66
N ASN A 5 27.05 -29.28 17.06
CA ASN A 5 27.01 -27.82 17.19
C ASN A 5 26.96 -27.16 15.80
N LEU A 6 27.60 -27.76 14.79
CA LEU A 6 27.53 -27.29 13.39
C LEU A 6 26.13 -27.48 12.79
N ILE A 7 25.48 -28.63 13.02
CA ILE A 7 24.11 -28.90 12.58
C ILE A 7 23.12 -27.96 13.28
N PHE A 8 23.29 -27.72 14.58
CA PHE A 8 22.42 -26.79 15.30
C PHE A 8 22.61 -25.35 14.82
N LEU A 9 23.86 -24.94 14.56
CA LEU A 9 24.16 -23.60 14.05
C LEU A 9 23.61 -23.40 12.62
N SER A 10 23.69 -24.42 11.75
CA SER A 10 23.13 -24.34 10.40
C SER A 10 21.60 -24.29 10.40
N LEU A 11 20.95 -25.00 11.33
CA LEU A 11 19.50 -24.91 11.52
C LEU A 11 19.07 -23.50 11.96
N ILE A 12 19.77 -22.92 12.94
CA ILE A 12 19.53 -21.54 13.39
C ILE A 12 19.72 -20.57 12.23
N ALA A 13 20.81 -20.68 11.47
CA ALA A 13 21.07 -19.84 10.32
C ALA A 13 19.95 -19.97 9.27
N GLY A 14 19.44 -21.19 9.03
CA GLY A 14 18.29 -21.44 8.16
C GLY A 14 17.03 -20.70 8.62
N PHE A 15 16.67 -20.78 9.90
CA PHE A 15 15.52 -20.04 10.43
C PHE A 15 15.69 -18.51 10.38
N ILE A 16 16.91 -18.00 10.60
CA ILE A 16 17.20 -16.56 10.48
C ILE A 16 16.98 -16.10 9.03
N LEU A 17 17.47 -16.85 8.04
CA LEU A 17 17.27 -16.51 6.62
C LEU A 17 15.79 -16.50 6.23
N LEU A 18 15.02 -17.48 6.70
CA LEU A 18 13.56 -17.50 6.50
C LEU A 18 12.87 -16.30 7.16
N GLY A 19 13.29 -15.94 8.37
CA GLY A 19 12.78 -14.76 9.08
C GLY A 19 13.08 -13.45 8.34
N ILE A 20 14.29 -13.29 7.79
CA ILE A 20 14.66 -12.10 7.00
C ILE A 20 13.80 -12.00 5.73
N ASN A 21 13.59 -13.11 5.01
CA ASN A 21 12.74 -13.12 3.81
C ASN A 21 11.30 -12.70 4.14
N ALA A 22 10.72 -13.26 5.22
CA ALA A 22 9.38 -12.89 5.67
C ALA A 22 9.28 -11.40 6.04
N LEU A 23 10.32 -10.82 6.66
CA LEU A 23 10.37 -9.40 6.95
C LEU A 23 10.42 -8.53 5.68
N VAL A 24 11.21 -8.92 4.68
CA VAL A 24 11.29 -8.21 3.40
C VAL A 24 9.94 -8.20 2.68
N GLU A 25 9.24 -9.33 2.63
CA GLU A 25 7.92 -9.45 2.01
C GLU A 25 6.83 -8.64 2.73
N SER A 26 7.00 -8.39 4.03
CA SER A 26 6.06 -7.60 4.84
C SER A 26 6.21 -6.08 4.66
N LYS A 27 7.28 -5.61 4.02
CA LYS A 27 7.51 -4.17 3.84
C LYS A 27 6.51 -3.61 2.81
N PRO A 28 5.82 -2.50 3.12
CA PRO A 28 4.96 -1.83 2.16
C PRO A 28 5.79 -1.29 0.99
N GLN A 29 5.16 -1.16 -0.17
CA GLN A 29 5.84 -0.60 -1.35
C GLN A 29 6.30 0.84 -1.06
N PRO A 30 7.48 1.26 -1.55
CA PRO A 30 7.93 2.63 -1.41
C PRO A 30 6.93 3.56 -2.11
N LYS A 31 6.28 4.44 -1.33
CA LYS A 31 5.29 5.41 -1.84
C LYS A 31 5.99 6.68 -2.27
N SER A 32 5.60 7.27 -3.39
CA SER A 32 6.05 8.60 -3.77
C SER A 32 5.37 9.64 -2.85
N GLU A 33 6.12 10.19 -1.89
CA GLU A 33 5.56 10.99 -0.79
C GLU A 33 4.70 12.15 -1.27
N ARG A 34 5.17 12.94 -2.24
CA ARG A 34 4.45 14.15 -2.70
C ARG A 34 3.10 13.80 -3.31
N ILE A 35 3.09 12.89 -4.30
CA ILE A 35 1.87 12.53 -5.02
C ILE A 35 0.93 11.72 -4.11
N TYR A 36 1.46 10.80 -3.30
CA TYR A 36 0.65 10.04 -2.35
C TYR A 36 -0.03 10.96 -1.33
N ASN A 37 0.70 11.92 -0.75
CA ASN A 37 0.12 12.88 0.19
C ASN A 37 -0.94 13.78 -0.47
N ALA A 38 -0.82 14.05 -1.76
CA ALA A 38 -1.84 14.80 -2.50
C ALA A 38 -3.11 13.97 -2.76
N ILE A 39 -3.00 12.65 -2.92
CA ILE A 39 -4.14 11.73 -3.16
C ILE A 39 -4.81 11.31 -1.85
N LYS A 40 -4.04 11.11 -0.78
CA LYS A 40 -4.48 10.60 0.53
C LYS A 40 -5.73 11.26 1.12
N PRO A 41 -6.01 12.57 0.96
CA PRO A 41 -7.25 13.18 1.43
C PRO A 41 -8.51 12.57 0.79
N TYR A 42 -8.41 12.11 -0.45
CA TYR A 42 -9.53 11.59 -1.24
C TYR A 42 -9.76 10.08 -1.04
N ILE A 43 -8.75 9.36 -0.57
CA ILE A 43 -8.84 7.92 -0.30
C ILE A 43 -9.78 7.68 0.89
N PRO A 44 -10.83 6.85 0.73
CA PRO A 44 -11.83 6.66 1.78
C PRO A 44 -11.42 5.64 2.86
N TYR A 45 -10.15 5.26 2.98
CA TYR A 45 -9.67 4.24 3.92
C TYR A 45 -8.63 4.80 4.89
N ARG A 46 -8.77 4.49 6.18
CA ARG A 46 -7.82 4.91 7.23
C ARG A 46 -7.60 3.80 8.25
N LEU A 47 -6.50 3.87 8.98
CA LEU A 47 -6.26 3.02 10.13
C LEU A 47 -6.91 3.62 11.37
N ASP A 48 -7.73 2.82 12.05
CA ASP A 48 -8.37 3.13 13.32
C ASP A 48 -7.65 2.38 14.45
N LYS A 49 -7.33 3.09 15.54
CA LYS A 49 -6.62 2.50 16.68
C LYS A 49 -7.64 1.81 17.59
N THR A 50 -7.46 0.52 17.81
CA THR A 50 -8.31 -0.31 18.67
C THR A 50 -7.52 -0.80 19.88
N LEU A 51 -8.22 -1.34 20.89
CA LEU A 51 -7.58 -1.96 22.08
C LEU A 51 -6.62 -3.10 21.73
N THR A 52 -6.82 -3.73 20.57
CA THR A 52 -6.10 -4.94 20.13
C THR A 52 -5.18 -4.69 18.92
N GLY A 53 -4.79 -3.43 18.67
CA GLY A 53 -3.99 -3.05 17.51
C GLY A 53 -4.75 -2.11 16.57
N TYR A 54 -4.66 -2.32 15.27
CA TYR A 54 -5.29 -1.45 14.26
C TYR A 54 -6.37 -2.20 13.48
N ALA A 55 -7.37 -1.45 13.02
CA ALA A 55 -8.35 -1.90 12.04
C ALA A 55 -8.36 -0.91 10.86
N ILE A 56 -8.77 -1.36 9.68
CA ILE A 56 -9.01 -0.49 8.53
C ILE A 56 -10.49 -0.06 8.59
N ILE A 57 -10.74 1.25 8.53
CA ILE A 57 -12.09 1.81 8.49
C ILE A 57 -12.33 2.51 7.15
N SER A 58 -13.51 2.25 6.56
CA SER A 58 -14.03 3.04 5.45
C SER A 58 -14.71 4.30 5.98
N THR A 59 -14.24 5.47 5.56
CA THR A 59 -14.84 6.77 5.93
C THR A 59 -16.21 6.98 5.28
N LYS A 60 -16.49 6.34 4.15
CA LYS A 60 -17.80 6.42 3.46
C LYS A 60 -18.87 5.57 4.14
N THR A 61 -18.55 4.31 4.46
CA THR A 61 -19.54 3.33 4.96
C THR A 61 -19.42 3.05 6.45
N GLN A 62 -18.38 3.56 7.12
CA GLN A 62 -18.01 3.23 8.52
C GLN A 62 -17.74 1.73 8.76
N ALA A 63 -17.66 0.93 7.68
CA ALA A 63 -17.33 -0.49 7.77
C ALA A 63 -15.89 -0.66 8.27
N LYS A 64 -15.70 -1.60 9.21
CA LYS A 64 -14.40 -1.92 9.79
C LYS A 64 -13.94 -3.30 9.32
N GLU A 65 -12.72 -3.38 8.81
CA GLU A 65 -12.04 -4.63 8.50
C GLU A 65 -10.84 -4.79 9.43
N LYS A 66 -10.70 -5.96 10.07
CA LYS A 66 -9.60 -6.25 10.99
C LYS A 66 -8.75 -7.41 10.47
N PRO A 67 -7.90 -7.17 9.46
CA PRO A 67 -6.98 -8.19 8.98
C PRO A 67 -5.94 -8.56 10.06
N PRO A 68 -5.24 -9.70 9.92
CA PRO A 68 -4.09 -10.03 10.75
C PRO A 68 -3.03 -8.92 10.70
N ALA A 69 -2.32 -8.69 11.81
CA ALA A 69 -1.33 -7.61 11.90
C ALA A 69 -0.24 -7.68 10.82
N SER A 70 0.18 -8.90 10.42
CA SER A 70 1.14 -9.14 9.34
C SER A 70 0.64 -8.74 7.95
N GLN A 71 -0.67 -8.62 7.77
CA GLN A 71 -1.31 -8.33 6.48
C GLN A 71 -1.97 -6.94 6.45
N LEU A 72 -2.02 -6.22 7.56
CA LEU A 72 -2.72 -4.94 7.70
C LEU A 72 -2.34 -3.93 6.62
N TRP A 73 -1.04 -3.68 6.46
CA TRP A 73 -0.53 -2.73 5.48
C TRP A 73 -0.80 -3.17 4.05
N LYS A 74 -0.57 -4.45 3.75
CA LYS A 74 -0.84 -5.03 2.44
C LYS A 74 -2.33 -4.94 2.08
N ARG A 75 -3.20 -5.16 3.06
CA ARG A 75 -4.65 -5.07 2.87
C ARG A 75 -5.11 -3.62 2.68
N LEU A 76 -4.52 -2.68 3.42
CA LEU A 76 -4.77 -1.25 3.21
C LEU A 76 -4.34 -0.84 1.79
N ASP A 77 -3.13 -1.22 1.37
CA ASP A 77 -2.64 -0.93 0.03
C ASP A 77 -3.57 -1.52 -1.04
N GLN A 78 -4.05 -2.76 -0.90
CA GLN A 78 -5.03 -3.35 -1.81
C GLN A 78 -6.32 -2.53 -1.91
N LEU A 79 -6.84 -2.02 -0.80
CA LEU A 79 -8.03 -1.18 -0.80
C LEU A 79 -7.77 0.17 -1.47
N GLU A 80 -6.60 0.77 -1.23
CA GLU A 80 -6.16 1.97 -1.94
C GLU A 80 -6.06 1.73 -3.45
N GLN A 81 -5.51 0.57 -3.86
CA GLN A 81 -5.37 0.15 -5.25
C GLN A 81 -6.72 0.02 -5.95
N ILE A 82 -7.64 -0.78 -5.38
CA ILE A 82 -8.99 -0.99 -5.93
C ILE A 82 -9.73 0.34 -6.07
N TRP A 83 -9.63 1.21 -5.07
CA TRP A 83 -10.23 2.54 -5.14
C TRP A 83 -9.58 3.39 -6.24
N GLY A 84 -8.24 3.35 -6.35
CA GLY A 84 -7.49 4.11 -7.32
C GLY A 84 -7.82 3.73 -8.76
N GLU A 85 -7.98 2.43 -9.06
CA GLU A 85 -8.40 1.97 -10.39
C GLU A 85 -9.74 2.56 -10.84
N GLN A 86 -10.65 2.81 -9.90
CA GLN A 86 -11.98 3.34 -10.18
C GLN A 86 -12.03 4.88 -10.19
N HIS A 87 -11.20 5.54 -9.38
CA HIS A 87 -11.31 6.97 -9.09
C HIS A 87 -10.11 7.80 -9.55
N LEU A 88 -9.05 7.19 -10.08
CA LEU A 88 -7.88 7.89 -10.59
C LEU A 88 -7.75 7.70 -12.09
N LYS A 89 -7.50 8.79 -12.79
CA LYS A 89 -7.15 8.78 -14.22
C LYS A 89 -5.93 9.64 -14.47
N ILE A 90 -5.01 9.15 -15.29
CA ILE A 90 -3.86 9.93 -15.74
C ILE A 90 -4.21 10.49 -17.11
N GLU A 91 -4.22 11.81 -17.24
CA GLU A 91 -4.36 12.50 -18.52
C GLU A 91 -3.18 13.46 -18.70
N ASN A 92 -2.45 13.29 -19.80
CA ASN A 92 -1.22 14.05 -20.08
C ASN A 92 -0.20 13.98 -18.94
N ASN A 93 -0.08 15.08 -18.18
CA ASN A 93 0.84 15.22 -17.05
C ASN A 93 0.10 15.61 -15.76
N VAL A 94 -1.19 15.27 -15.69
CA VAL A 94 -2.03 15.47 -14.51
C VAL A 94 -2.70 14.17 -14.10
N LEU A 95 -2.87 14.01 -12.79
CA LEU A 95 -3.68 12.97 -12.19
C LEU A 95 -5.03 13.58 -11.85
N ILE A 96 -6.09 13.03 -12.41
CA ILE A 96 -7.47 13.41 -12.17
C ILE A 96 -8.02 12.46 -11.11
N VAL A 97 -8.60 13.03 -10.06
CA VAL A 97 -9.34 12.31 -9.04
C VAL A 97 -10.82 12.50 -9.32
N LEU A 98 -11.55 11.39 -9.40
CA LEU A 98 -12.97 11.32 -9.69
C LEU A 98 -13.75 10.96 -8.42
N ASP A 99 -15.02 11.37 -8.38
CA ASP A 99 -15.98 10.85 -7.40
C ASP A 99 -16.69 9.58 -7.89
N ASP A 100 -17.62 9.08 -7.06
CA ASP A 100 -18.44 7.89 -7.38
C ASP A 100 -19.38 8.11 -8.59
N HIS A 101 -19.58 9.37 -9.02
CA HIS A 101 -20.37 9.76 -10.19
C HIS A 101 -19.49 10.08 -11.41
N ASN A 102 -18.19 9.76 -11.35
CA ASN A 102 -17.21 10.00 -12.40
C ASN A 102 -17.05 11.50 -12.74
N GLN A 103 -17.32 12.39 -11.78
CA GLN A 103 -17.05 13.82 -11.85
C GLN A 103 -15.67 14.13 -11.29
N THR A 104 -14.96 15.06 -11.93
CA THR A 104 -13.64 15.50 -11.45
C THR A 104 -13.77 16.30 -10.17
N ILE A 105 -13.20 15.77 -9.09
CA ILE A 105 -13.16 16.43 -7.77
C ILE A 105 -11.81 17.07 -7.48
N ALA A 106 -10.73 16.59 -8.11
CA ALA A 106 -9.41 17.21 -7.98
C ALA A 106 -8.53 16.90 -9.19
N THR A 107 -7.59 17.81 -9.44
CA THR A 107 -6.54 17.64 -10.44
C THR A 107 -5.20 17.89 -9.78
N ILE A 108 -4.30 16.91 -9.86
CA ILE A 108 -3.00 16.94 -9.22
C ILE A 108 -1.92 16.89 -10.31
N PRO A 109 -1.07 17.92 -10.45
CA PRO A 109 0.00 17.89 -11.44
C PRO A 109 1.04 16.82 -11.09
N ILE A 110 1.46 16.06 -12.09
CA ILE A 110 2.55 15.08 -12.00
C ILE A 110 3.85 15.83 -12.30
N LYS A 111 4.77 15.90 -11.33
CA LYS A 111 5.97 16.74 -11.43
C LYS A 111 7.19 15.96 -11.91
N ALA A 112 7.26 14.67 -11.59
CA ALA A 112 8.39 13.83 -11.95
C ALA A 112 7.93 12.54 -12.62
N MET A 113 8.76 12.02 -13.54
CA MET A 113 8.49 10.74 -14.21
C MET A 113 8.38 9.57 -13.24
N THR A 114 9.14 9.62 -12.13
CA THR A 114 9.08 8.62 -11.05
C THR A 114 7.71 8.58 -10.37
N GLU A 115 7.01 9.71 -10.27
CA GLU A 115 5.64 9.76 -9.74
C GLU A 115 4.67 9.09 -10.70
N ARG A 116 4.83 9.33 -12.01
CA ARG A 116 4.02 8.68 -13.03
C ARG A 116 4.20 7.16 -13.01
N GLN A 117 5.46 6.71 -12.97
CA GLN A 117 5.78 5.29 -12.88
C GLN A 117 5.19 4.67 -11.61
N TRP A 118 5.31 5.36 -10.48
CA TRP A 118 4.73 4.89 -9.22
C TRP A 118 3.20 4.80 -9.28
N LEU A 119 2.51 5.78 -9.87
CA LEU A 119 1.05 5.75 -10.04
C LEU A 119 0.60 4.55 -10.89
N ILE A 120 1.31 4.30 -11.99
CA ILE A 120 1.06 3.15 -12.87
C ILE A 120 1.33 1.84 -12.13
N SER A 121 2.45 1.74 -11.41
CA SER A 121 2.84 0.49 -10.74
C SER A 121 2.02 0.19 -9.49
N PHE A 122 1.70 1.22 -8.70
CA PHE A 122 0.98 1.06 -7.44
C PHE A 122 -0.51 0.87 -7.69
N PHE A 123 -1.16 1.75 -8.46
CA PHE A 123 -2.61 1.73 -8.70
C PHE A 123 -3.02 0.98 -9.98
N GLY A 124 -2.08 0.40 -10.73
CA GLY A 124 -2.40 -0.34 -11.97
C GLY A 124 -2.95 0.54 -13.10
N LEU A 125 -2.75 1.86 -13.05
CA LEU A 125 -3.32 2.81 -14.00
C LEU A 125 -2.68 2.65 -15.39
N SER A 126 -3.49 2.63 -16.44
CA SER A 126 -3.00 2.75 -17.81
C SER A 126 -2.77 4.23 -18.14
N ALA A 127 -1.58 4.54 -18.66
CA ALA A 127 -1.33 5.83 -19.27
C ALA A 127 -2.03 5.85 -20.63
N GLN A 128 -3.06 6.69 -20.78
CA GLN A 128 -3.57 7.10 -22.08
C GLN A 128 -2.75 8.28 -22.62
#